data_AF-A0A8T1EFJ7-F1
#
_entry.id   AF-A0A8T1EFJ7-F1
#
_cell.length_a   1.000
_cell.length_b   1.000
_cell.length_c   1.000
_cell.angle_alpha   90.00
_cell.angle_beta   90.00
_cell.angle_gamma   90.00
#
_symmetry.space_group_name_H-M   'P 1'
#
loop_
_entity.id
_entity.type
_entity.pdbx_description
1 polymer ?
#
loop_
_entity_poly.entity_id
_entity_poly.type
_entity_poly.pdbx_seq_one_letter_code
_entity_poly.pdbx_strand_id
1 'polypeptide(L)'
;MLGIRRALLRSSGHPSLAFRGFPRSVNHQGTATASRGFATTPSVLKTPSKWPKRLLITASVMAGVSYLLREEPERKEQRRLRALGTENIQKGDFDLAIKYYSESFEVIKDVMSPIDTIHEACDYATRWEILQQYEAALPYYQTAMKRLKAVEPISDRCVEGVMLMDRMAQCYHRTGRHETAEKMFKQAIRLYEKYHGEFSASNSSGSNGSVAAKLEGEIINVFLHYAQLLVSVKRDNEVADMRQRFTQIVRGSQLLRSMETTLLEKFDDLMALYAIREKRRRRRDGEEQTPSKWPKQQLITAFGRLREQGGAAARGTWHRERQEGRF
;
A
#
# COMPACT_ATOMS: atom_id res chain seq x y z
N MET A 1 -23.75 30.17 23.43
CA MET A 1 -24.75 30.93 22.66
C MET A 1 -25.49 29.95 21.76
N LEU A 2 -26.74 29.62 22.14
CA LEU A 2 -27.87 29.08 21.35
C LEU A 2 -27.58 27.93 20.35
N GLY A 3 -28.07 26.70 20.46
CA GLY A 3 -29.19 26.13 21.21
C GLY A 3 -30.50 26.13 20.40
N ILE A 4 -30.97 24.93 20.00
CA ILE A 4 -32.37 24.40 20.01
C ILE A 4 -32.90 23.79 18.67
N ARG A 5 -33.04 22.44 18.72
CA ARG A 5 -34.17 21.52 18.37
C ARG A 5 -34.91 21.64 17.02
N ARG A 6 -35.00 20.58 16.19
CA ARG A 6 -35.81 19.32 16.26
C ARG A 6 -37.25 19.51 15.73
N ALA A 7 -37.60 18.87 14.60
CA ALA A 7 -38.95 18.35 14.35
C ALA A 7 -38.91 17.21 13.32
N LEU A 8 -39.72 16.20 13.58
CA LEU A 8 -39.84 14.89 12.97
C LEU A 8 -41.29 14.75 12.46
N LEU A 9 -41.45 13.91 11.43
CA LEU A 9 -42.59 13.01 11.15
C LEU A 9 -43.77 13.42 10.25
N ARG A 10 -44.05 12.42 9.35
CA ARG A 10 -45.32 11.96 8.75
C ARG A 10 -45.93 12.84 7.65
N SER A 11 -46.59 12.31 6.62
CA SER A 11 -46.82 10.95 6.11
C SER A 11 -47.53 11.09 4.75
N SER A 12 -47.59 9.97 4.02
CA SER A 12 -48.66 9.56 3.09
C SER A 12 -48.94 10.40 1.84
N GLY A 13 -48.89 9.75 0.68
CA GLY A 13 -49.60 10.21 -0.51
C GLY A 13 -49.04 9.64 -1.80
N HIS A 14 -49.47 8.43 -2.19
CA HIS A 14 -49.37 7.93 -3.56
C HIS A 14 -50.03 8.92 -4.54
N PRO A 15 -49.52 9.09 -5.78
CA PRO A 15 -50.35 9.53 -6.88
C PRO A 15 -50.83 8.32 -7.69
N SER A 16 -52.13 8.11 -7.62
CA SER A 16 -52.96 7.24 -8.44
C SER A 16 -52.98 7.66 -9.92
N LEU A 17 -52.89 6.67 -10.80
CA LEU A 17 -53.29 6.72 -12.20
C LEU A 17 -54.72 7.23 -12.34
N ALA A 18 -54.92 8.34 -13.06
CA ALA A 18 -56.24 8.84 -13.42
C ALA A 18 -56.37 8.94 -14.95
N PHE A 19 -57.20 8.03 -15.46
CA PHE A 19 -57.73 7.92 -16.81
C PHE A 19 -58.80 9.01 -17.01
N ARG A 20 -58.68 9.81 -18.08
CA ARG A 20 -59.72 10.70 -18.64
C ARG A 20 -59.38 10.80 -20.13
N GLY A 21 -60.23 10.53 -21.11
CA GLY A 21 -61.68 10.39 -21.18
C GLY A 21 -62.05 10.91 -22.57
N PHE A 22 -62.55 10.04 -23.44
CA PHE A 22 -63.04 10.38 -24.79
C PHE A 22 -64.23 11.33 -24.73
N PRO A 23 -64.41 12.23 -25.71
CA PRO A 23 -65.73 12.69 -26.09
C PRO A 23 -66.26 11.91 -27.30
N ARG A 24 -67.44 11.30 -27.12
CA ARG A 24 -68.40 10.92 -28.16
C ARG A 24 -69.22 12.16 -28.54
N SER A 25 -69.48 12.37 -29.82
CA SER A 25 -70.60 13.21 -30.31
C SER A 25 -70.98 12.74 -31.71
N VAL A 26 -71.99 11.87 -31.81
CA VAL A 26 -73.32 12.13 -32.41
C VAL A 26 -73.32 12.27 -33.93
N ASN A 27 -73.90 11.25 -34.57
CA ASN A 27 -74.30 11.21 -35.97
C ASN A 27 -75.47 12.18 -36.22
N HIS A 28 -75.36 13.00 -37.27
CA HIS A 28 -76.52 13.45 -38.03
C HIS A 28 -76.31 13.11 -39.51
N GLN A 29 -77.24 12.31 -40.04
CA GLN A 29 -77.46 12.14 -41.47
C GLN A 29 -78.10 13.42 -42.01
N GLY A 30 -77.60 13.91 -43.14
CA GLY A 30 -78.19 15.01 -43.90
C GLY A 30 -77.71 14.92 -45.34
N THR A 31 -78.62 14.48 -46.21
CA THR A 31 -78.48 14.48 -47.68
C THR A 31 -78.43 15.91 -48.22
N ALA A 32 -77.52 16.21 -49.17
CA ALA A 32 -77.86 16.84 -50.46
C ALA A 32 -76.64 17.42 -51.20
N THR A 33 -76.65 17.13 -52.50
CA THR A 33 -76.24 17.97 -53.64
C THR A 33 -74.76 18.24 -53.92
N ALA A 34 -74.39 17.82 -55.14
CA ALA A 34 -73.14 18.02 -55.83
C ALA A 34 -72.81 19.51 -56.05
N SER A 35 -71.53 19.84 -55.90
CA SER A 35 -70.89 20.88 -56.70
C SER A 35 -69.46 20.45 -57.04
N ARG A 36 -69.18 20.51 -58.34
CA ARG A 36 -67.94 20.14 -59.01
C ARG A 36 -66.73 20.96 -58.53
N GLY A 37 -65.58 20.30 -58.53
CA GLY A 37 -64.26 20.92 -58.73
C GLY A 37 -63.56 21.39 -57.45
N PHE A 38 -62.53 20.66 -57.02
CA PHE A 38 -61.13 21.00 -57.26
C PHE A 38 -60.23 19.91 -56.72
N ALA A 39 -59.08 19.77 -57.36
CA ALA A 39 -58.19 18.62 -57.29
C ALA A 39 -57.59 18.35 -55.91
N THR A 40 -57.45 17.06 -55.62
CA THR A 40 -56.55 16.43 -54.66
C THR A 40 -55.16 17.06 -54.62
N THR A 41 -54.66 17.36 -53.43
CA THR A 41 -53.37 16.82 -52.98
C THR A 41 -53.49 16.44 -51.49
N PRO A 42 -53.14 15.21 -51.08
CA PRO A 42 -52.94 14.94 -49.66
C PRO A 42 -51.63 15.62 -49.27
N SER A 43 -51.68 16.48 -48.25
CA SER A 43 -50.48 17.00 -47.59
C SER A 43 -49.75 15.81 -46.96
N VAL A 44 -48.82 15.23 -47.71
CA VAL A 44 -47.87 14.24 -47.19
C VAL A 44 -47.09 14.93 -46.08
N LEU A 45 -47.38 14.56 -44.83
CA LEU A 45 -46.47 14.76 -43.71
C LEU A 45 -45.13 14.15 -44.12
N LYS A 46 -44.20 14.99 -44.58
CA LYS A 46 -42.81 14.59 -44.85
C LYS A 46 -42.21 14.14 -43.53
N THR A 47 -42.18 12.84 -43.29
CA THR A 47 -41.21 12.26 -42.36
C THR A 47 -39.82 12.68 -42.86
N PRO A 48 -38.97 13.37 -42.09
CA PRO A 48 -37.63 13.70 -42.54
C PRO A 48 -36.82 12.40 -42.61
N SER A 49 -36.80 11.83 -43.81
CA SER A 49 -36.20 10.54 -44.13
C SER A 49 -34.77 10.78 -44.58
N LYS A 50 -33.85 10.20 -43.79
CA LYS A 50 -32.40 10.07 -43.98
C LYS A 50 -31.57 11.22 -43.39
N TRP A 51 -30.93 10.89 -42.27
CA TRP A 51 -29.84 11.69 -41.70
C TRP A 51 -28.76 11.94 -42.76
N PRO A 52 -28.20 13.17 -42.84
CA PRO A 52 -27.05 13.46 -43.68
C PRO A 52 -25.93 12.44 -43.43
N LYS A 53 -25.30 11.92 -44.50
CA LYS A 53 -24.26 10.88 -44.40
C LYS A 53 -23.16 11.22 -43.39
N ARG A 54 -22.80 12.50 -43.27
CA ARG A 54 -21.83 13.00 -42.28
C ARG A 54 -22.27 12.75 -40.83
N LEU A 55 -23.55 12.98 -40.51
CA LEU A 55 -24.09 12.74 -39.16
C LEU A 55 -24.13 11.25 -38.79
N LEU A 56 -24.41 10.40 -39.78
CA LEU A 56 -24.36 8.94 -39.58
C LEU A 56 -22.92 8.46 -39.33
N ILE A 57 -21.95 8.98 -40.09
CA ILE A 57 -20.52 8.66 -39.89
C ILE A 57 -20.06 9.14 -38.52
N THR A 58 -20.39 10.38 -38.12
CA THR A 58 -20.00 10.87 -36.79
C THR A 58 -20.68 10.09 -35.67
N ALA A 59 -21.95 9.70 -35.81
CA ALA A 59 -22.65 8.91 -34.81
C ALA A 59 -22.08 7.48 -34.70
N SER A 60 -21.70 6.86 -35.83
CA SER A 60 -21.09 5.52 -35.83
C SER A 60 -19.65 5.53 -35.35
N VAL A 61 -18.86 6.57 -35.65
CA VAL A 61 -17.54 6.77 -35.04
C VAL A 61 -17.67 7.02 -33.55
N MET A 62 -18.60 7.88 -33.11
CA MET A 62 -18.85 8.12 -31.68
C MET A 62 -19.36 6.86 -30.97
N ALA A 63 -20.20 6.05 -31.62
CA ALA A 63 -20.65 4.77 -31.06
C ALA A 63 -19.50 3.75 -31.00
N GLY A 64 -18.66 3.68 -32.02
CA GLY A 64 -17.46 2.85 -32.03
C GLY A 64 -16.45 3.28 -30.98
N VAL A 65 -16.20 4.58 -30.83
CA VAL A 65 -15.37 5.16 -29.77
C VAL A 65 -15.99 4.91 -28.40
N SER A 66 -17.31 5.06 -28.24
CA SER A 66 -18.01 4.76 -26.97
C SER A 66 -17.99 3.28 -26.62
N TYR A 67 -17.99 2.39 -27.62
CA TYR A 67 -17.84 0.95 -27.45
C TYR A 67 -16.41 0.59 -27.05
N LEU A 68 -15.40 1.20 -27.68
CA LEU A 68 -13.99 1.02 -27.34
C LEU A 68 -13.62 1.63 -25.98
N LEU A 69 -14.28 2.73 -25.58
CA LEU A 69 -14.17 3.34 -24.26
C LEU A 69 -15.13 2.72 -23.23
N ARG A 70 -15.90 1.69 -23.61
CA ARG A 70 -16.81 1.01 -22.69
C ARG A 70 -15.96 0.22 -21.72
N GLU A 71 -15.97 0.68 -20.48
CA GLU A 71 -15.26 0.01 -19.41
C GLU A 71 -15.89 -1.34 -19.11
N GLU A 72 -15.04 -2.37 -19.01
CA GLU A 72 -15.45 -3.74 -18.72
C GLU A 72 -16.30 -3.78 -17.43
N PRO A 73 -17.41 -4.53 -17.40
CA PRO A 73 -18.32 -4.56 -16.26
C PRO A 73 -17.60 -4.92 -14.95
N GLU A 74 -16.59 -5.78 -15.01
CA GLU A 74 -15.73 -6.17 -13.90
C GLU A 74 -14.94 -4.99 -13.34
N ARG A 75 -14.37 -4.13 -14.20
CA ARG A 75 -13.63 -2.92 -13.77
C ARG A 75 -14.55 -1.88 -13.13
N LYS A 76 -15.79 -1.77 -13.63
CA LYS A 76 -16.81 -0.91 -13.01
C LYS A 76 -17.21 -1.43 -11.62
N GLU A 77 -17.47 -2.73 -11.49
CA GLU A 77 -17.84 -3.31 -10.19
C GLU A 77 -16.68 -3.30 -9.20
N GLN A 78 -15.45 -3.60 -9.65
CA GLN A 78 -14.22 -3.45 -8.87
C GLN A 78 -14.13 -2.04 -8.26
N ARG A 79 -14.25 -0.98 -9.07
CA ARG A 79 -14.15 0.40 -8.55
C ARG A 79 -15.25 0.73 -7.55
N ARG A 80 -16.47 0.26 -7.79
CA ARG A 80 -17.60 0.45 -6.88
C ARG A 80 -17.32 -0.20 -5.52
N LEU A 81 -16.92 -1.47 -5.51
CA LEU A 81 -16.59 -2.22 -4.28
C LEU A 81 -15.38 -1.60 -3.56
N ARG A 82 -14.34 -1.22 -4.30
CA ARG A 82 -13.19 -0.50 -3.76
C ARG A 82 -13.57 0.84 -3.10
N ALA A 83 -14.50 1.58 -3.70
CA ALA A 83 -15.00 2.83 -3.12
C ALA A 83 -15.72 2.58 -1.79
N LEU A 84 -16.58 1.55 -1.73
CA LEU A 84 -17.23 1.13 -0.49
C LEU A 84 -16.20 0.71 0.58
N GLY A 85 -15.17 -0.04 0.21
CA GLY A 85 -14.09 -0.40 1.13
C GLY A 85 -13.38 0.84 1.70
N THR A 86 -13.10 1.82 0.84
CA THR A 86 -12.45 3.09 1.23
C THR A 86 -13.34 3.91 2.17
N GLU A 87 -14.64 3.98 1.89
CA GLU A 87 -15.62 4.65 2.75
C GLU A 87 -15.68 4.01 4.14
N ASN A 88 -15.63 2.67 4.23
CA ASN A 88 -15.65 1.98 5.51
C ASN A 88 -14.35 2.15 6.31
N ILE A 89 -13.19 2.26 5.66
CA ILE A 89 -11.95 2.68 6.34
C ILE A 89 -12.15 4.05 7.00
N GLN A 90 -12.75 5.01 6.28
CA GLN A 90 -12.98 6.36 6.82
C GLN A 90 -13.94 6.36 8.02
N LYS A 91 -14.89 5.41 8.05
CA LYS A 91 -15.80 5.20 9.19
C LYS A 91 -15.17 4.43 10.35
N GLY A 92 -14.03 3.77 10.13
CA GLY A 92 -13.36 2.91 11.11
C GLY A 92 -13.85 1.46 11.11
N ASP A 93 -14.75 1.09 10.19
CA ASP A 93 -15.28 -0.28 10.06
C ASP A 93 -14.32 -1.15 9.23
N PHE A 94 -13.21 -1.55 9.85
CA PHE A 94 -12.15 -2.31 9.18
C PHE A 94 -12.61 -3.68 8.67
N ASP A 95 -13.46 -4.40 9.40
CA ASP A 95 -13.96 -5.70 8.96
C ASP A 95 -14.74 -5.61 7.65
N LEU A 96 -15.60 -4.58 7.55
CA LEU A 96 -16.41 -4.35 6.36
C LEU A 96 -15.55 -3.83 5.21
N ALA A 97 -14.53 -3.01 5.50
CA ALA A 97 -13.54 -2.60 4.52
C ALA A 97 -12.78 -3.82 3.96
N ILE A 98 -12.27 -4.72 4.82
CA ILE A 98 -11.58 -5.95 4.41
C ILE A 98 -12.46 -6.77 3.47
N LYS A 99 -13.74 -6.95 3.83
CA LYS A 99 -14.71 -7.64 2.99
C LYS A 99 -14.83 -7.00 1.60
N TYR A 100 -15.09 -5.69 1.52
CA TYR A 100 -15.28 -5.02 0.23
C TYR A 100 -14.02 -4.97 -0.62
N TYR A 101 -12.84 -4.79 -0.02
CA TYR A 101 -11.58 -4.87 -0.76
C TYR A 101 -11.30 -6.29 -1.26
N SER A 102 -11.64 -7.32 -0.48
CA SER A 102 -11.51 -8.71 -0.92
C SER A 102 -12.45 -8.99 -2.09
N GLU A 103 -13.73 -8.66 -1.98
CA GLU A 103 -14.72 -8.82 -3.06
C GLU A 103 -14.28 -8.07 -4.33
N SER A 104 -13.81 -6.83 -4.17
CA SER A 104 -13.29 -6.01 -5.27
C SER A 104 -12.13 -6.67 -6.00
N PHE A 105 -11.18 -7.26 -5.27
CA PHE A 105 -10.03 -7.92 -5.89
C PHE A 105 -10.43 -9.24 -6.58
N GLU A 106 -11.32 -10.02 -5.98
CA GLU A 106 -11.86 -11.26 -6.55
C GLU A 106 -12.54 -11.04 -7.91
N VAL A 107 -13.23 -9.92 -8.09
CA VAL A 107 -13.90 -9.57 -9.36
C VAL A 107 -12.91 -9.45 -10.54
N ILE A 108 -11.69 -8.96 -10.29
CA ILE A 108 -10.79 -8.56 -11.38
C ILE A 108 -9.58 -9.48 -11.55
N LYS A 109 -9.19 -10.24 -10.52
CA LYS A 109 -7.92 -10.99 -10.46
C LYS A 109 -7.73 -12.06 -11.54
N ASP A 110 -8.81 -12.55 -12.14
CA ASP A 110 -8.78 -13.60 -13.18
C ASP A 110 -8.90 -13.03 -14.60
N VAL A 111 -9.23 -11.74 -14.74
CA VAL A 111 -9.41 -11.05 -16.03
C VAL A 111 -8.12 -10.31 -16.44
N MET A 112 -7.24 -10.03 -15.49
CA MET A 112 -5.99 -9.32 -15.70
C MET A 112 -4.85 -10.22 -16.16
N SER A 113 -3.83 -9.63 -16.78
CA SER A 113 -2.58 -10.33 -17.04
C SER A 113 -1.91 -10.76 -15.72
N PRO A 114 -1.00 -11.75 -15.73
CA PRO A 114 -0.29 -12.17 -14.52
C PRO A 114 0.46 -11.03 -13.83
N ILE A 115 1.10 -10.15 -14.60
CA ILE A 115 1.86 -9.02 -14.06
C ILE A 115 0.93 -7.94 -13.48
N ASP A 116 -0.16 -7.60 -14.19
CA ASP A 116 -1.15 -6.65 -13.69
C ASP A 116 -1.82 -7.16 -12.41
N THR A 117 -2.04 -8.47 -12.30
CA THR A 117 -2.59 -9.08 -11.08
C THR A 117 -1.63 -8.96 -9.89
N ILE A 118 -0.31 -9.06 -10.12
CA ILE A 118 0.69 -8.87 -9.07
C ILE A 118 0.70 -7.42 -8.60
N HIS A 119 0.76 -6.45 -9.53
CA HIS A 119 0.77 -5.03 -9.19
C HIS A 119 -0.52 -4.62 -8.49
N GLU A 120 -1.67 -5.06 -9.01
CA GLU A 120 -2.96 -4.80 -8.38
C GLU A 120 -2.97 -5.39 -6.95
N ALA A 121 -2.58 -6.65 -6.75
CA ALA A 121 -2.51 -7.25 -5.42
C ALA A 121 -1.57 -6.49 -4.47
N CYS A 122 -0.41 -6.05 -4.95
CA CYS A 122 0.51 -5.21 -4.20
C CYS A 122 -0.12 -3.88 -3.77
N ASP A 123 -0.94 -3.26 -4.63
CA ASP A 123 -1.66 -2.02 -4.30
C ASP A 123 -2.70 -2.22 -3.19
N TYR A 124 -3.46 -3.33 -3.22
CA TYR A 124 -4.38 -3.67 -2.13
C TYR A 124 -3.61 -3.92 -0.83
N ALA A 125 -2.52 -4.70 -0.89
CA ALA A 125 -1.70 -5.02 0.27
C ALA A 125 -1.07 -3.77 0.89
N THR A 126 -0.50 -2.87 0.07
CA THR A 126 0.15 -1.65 0.53
C THR A 126 -0.83 -0.71 1.26
N ARG A 127 -2.10 -0.65 0.85
CA ARG A 127 -3.13 0.10 1.60
C ARG A 127 -3.29 -0.43 3.02
N TRP A 128 -3.30 -1.74 3.19
CA TRP A 128 -3.36 -2.37 4.50
C TRP A 128 -2.09 -2.17 5.32
N GLU A 129 -0.92 -2.23 4.68
CA GLU A 129 0.36 -1.91 5.34
C GLU A 129 0.42 -0.47 5.88
N ILE A 130 -0.09 0.51 5.12
CA ILE A 130 -0.18 1.92 5.55
C ILE A 130 -1.08 2.04 6.80
N LEU A 131 -2.13 1.22 6.87
CA LEU A 131 -3.03 1.13 8.03
C LEU A 131 -2.49 0.24 9.16
N GLN A 132 -1.26 -0.28 9.03
CA GLN A 132 -0.62 -1.23 9.96
C GLN A 132 -1.40 -2.55 10.14
N GLN A 133 -2.26 -2.90 9.18
CA GLN A 133 -3.02 -4.15 9.13
C GLN A 133 -2.26 -5.20 8.31
N TYR A 134 -1.12 -5.64 8.82
CA TYR A 134 -0.19 -6.51 8.08
C TYR A 134 -0.77 -7.90 7.78
N GLU A 135 -1.60 -8.44 8.68
CA GLU A 135 -2.32 -9.70 8.48
C GLU A 135 -3.30 -9.63 7.32
N ALA A 136 -3.97 -8.48 7.13
CA ALA A 136 -4.89 -8.25 6.02
C ALA A 136 -4.15 -8.07 4.67
N ALA A 137 -2.89 -7.64 4.69
CA ALA A 137 -2.06 -7.50 3.49
C ALA A 137 -1.60 -8.85 2.92
N LEU A 138 -1.30 -9.83 3.79
CA LEU A 138 -0.69 -11.11 3.40
C LEU A 138 -1.48 -11.94 2.36
N PRO A 139 -2.82 -12.07 2.43
CA PRO A 139 -3.59 -12.81 1.42
C PRO A 139 -3.40 -12.28 -0.02
N TYR A 140 -3.25 -10.96 -0.16
CA TYR A 140 -3.00 -10.33 -1.46
C TYR A 140 -1.60 -10.69 -1.98
N TYR A 141 -0.55 -10.55 -1.15
CA TYR A 141 0.80 -10.96 -1.54
C TYR A 141 0.89 -12.46 -1.83
N GLN A 142 0.18 -13.32 -1.09
CA GLN A 142 0.10 -14.75 -1.38
C GLN A 142 -0.54 -15.03 -2.74
N THR A 143 -1.55 -14.25 -3.12
CA THR A 143 -2.16 -14.36 -4.45
C THR A 143 -1.19 -13.90 -5.54
N ALA A 144 -0.49 -12.80 -5.33
CA ALA A 144 0.57 -12.34 -6.24
C ALA A 144 1.66 -13.40 -6.42
N MET A 145 2.10 -14.03 -5.33
CA MET A 145 3.10 -15.11 -5.36
C MET A 145 2.63 -16.34 -6.16
N LYS A 146 1.34 -16.67 -6.13
CA LYS A 146 0.77 -17.74 -6.97
C LYS A 146 0.79 -17.36 -8.45
N ARG A 147 0.47 -16.11 -8.78
CA ARG A 147 0.47 -15.57 -10.15
C ARG A 147 1.86 -15.45 -10.76
N LEU A 148 2.88 -15.29 -9.93
CA LEU A 148 4.27 -15.15 -10.33
C LEU A 148 4.73 -16.23 -11.33
N LYS A 149 4.26 -17.48 -11.18
CA LYS A 149 4.62 -18.60 -12.08
C LYS A 149 4.20 -18.40 -13.54
N ALA A 150 3.20 -17.55 -13.80
CA ALA A 150 2.69 -17.26 -15.14
C ALA A 150 3.30 -15.98 -15.75
N VAL A 151 4.18 -15.27 -15.03
CA VAL A 151 4.84 -14.06 -15.53
C VAL A 151 5.96 -14.47 -16.48
N GLU A 152 5.90 -13.98 -17.71
CA GLU A 152 6.98 -14.04 -18.70
C GLU A 152 7.36 -12.62 -19.12
N PRO A 153 8.64 -12.34 -19.42
CA PRO A 153 9.78 -13.26 -19.37
C PRO A 153 10.22 -13.65 -17.95
N ILE A 154 10.98 -14.74 -17.82
CA ILE A 154 11.58 -15.21 -16.54
C ILE A 154 12.33 -14.08 -15.82
N SER A 155 12.95 -13.15 -16.54
CA SER A 155 13.66 -12.02 -15.95
C SER A 155 12.74 -11.12 -15.10
N ASP A 156 11.54 -10.81 -15.58
CA ASP A 156 10.55 -10.00 -14.85
C ASP A 156 10.00 -10.78 -13.66
N ARG A 157 9.78 -12.08 -13.83
CA ARG A 157 9.40 -12.99 -12.73
C ARG A 157 10.38 -12.92 -11.57
N CYS A 158 11.68 -12.73 -11.83
CA CYS A 158 12.68 -12.67 -10.78
C CYS A 158 12.60 -11.35 -9.99
N VAL A 159 12.46 -10.22 -10.69
CA VAL A 159 12.27 -8.91 -10.05
C VAL A 159 11.04 -8.91 -9.15
N GLU A 160 9.90 -9.31 -9.71
CA GLU A 160 8.64 -9.39 -8.97
C GLU A 160 8.72 -10.38 -7.80
N GLY A 161 9.45 -11.48 -7.98
CA GLY A 161 9.70 -12.46 -6.92
C GLY A 161 10.49 -11.90 -5.75
N VAL A 162 11.59 -11.19 -6.03
CA VAL A 162 12.40 -10.53 -4.98
C VAL A 162 11.58 -9.49 -4.23
N MET A 163 10.87 -8.62 -4.97
CA MET A 163 10.00 -7.59 -4.38
C MET A 163 8.90 -8.21 -3.50
N LEU A 164 8.19 -9.23 -3.98
CA LEU A 164 7.10 -9.87 -3.23
C LEU A 164 7.62 -10.57 -1.97
N MET A 165 8.77 -11.25 -2.04
CA MET A 165 9.38 -11.88 -0.87
C MET A 165 9.78 -10.83 0.18
N ASP A 166 10.32 -9.67 -0.23
CA ASP A 166 10.62 -8.56 0.66
C ASP A 166 9.37 -8.06 1.40
N ARG A 167 8.30 -7.73 0.66
CA ARG A 167 7.05 -7.21 1.26
C ARG A 167 6.39 -8.21 2.20
N MET A 168 6.34 -9.49 1.81
CA MET A 168 5.84 -10.55 2.68
C MET A 168 6.71 -10.72 3.93
N ALA A 169 8.03 -10.66 3.79
CA ALA A 169 8.95 -10.74 4.93
C ALA A 169 8.75 -9.57 5.90
N GLN A 170 8.56 -8.35 5.40
CA GLN A 170 8.24 -7.20 6.22
C GLN A 170 6.91 -7.38 6.97
N CYS A 171 5.86 -7.85 6.31
CA CYS A 171 4.59 -8.20 6.97
C CYS A 171 4.79 -9.26 8.06
N TYR A 172 5.52 -10.34 7.78
CA TYR A 172 5.81 -11.37 8.78
C TYR A 172 6.63 -10.82 9.96
N HIS A 173 7.62 -9.97 9.71
CA HIS A 173 8.40 -9.33 10.76
C HIS A 173 7.54 -8.45 11.66
N ARG A 174 6.67 -7.61 11.06
CA ARG A 174 5.77 -6.71 11.80
C ARG A 174 4.74 -7.44 12.65
N THR A 175 4.38 -8.67 12.25
CA THR A 175 3.44 -9.55 12.97
C THR A 175 4.15 -10.53 13.92
N GLY A 176 5.45 -10.31 14.20
CA GLY A 176 6.24 -11.12 15.15
C GLY A 176 6.76 -12.45 14.62
N ARG A 177 6.45 -12.82 13.37
CA ARG A 177 6.89 -14.07 12.73
C ARG A 177 8.29 -13.92 12.13
N HIS A 178 9.27 -13.66 13.00
CA HIS A 178 10.64 -13.34 12.62
C HIS A 178 11.35 -14.45 11.84
N GLU A 179 11.18 -15.71 12.22
CA GLU A 179 11.79 -16.84 11.50
C GLU A 179 11.25 -16.97 10.07
N THR A 180 9.95 -16.75 9.88
CA THR A 180 9.32 -16.77 8.55
C THR A 180 9.83 -15.61 7.70
N ALA A 181 9.94 -14.42 8.28
CA ALA A 181 10.51 -13.24 7.61
C ALA A 181 11.96 -13.50 7.18
N GLU A 182 12.80 -14.03 8.07
CA GLU A 182 14.20 -14.35 7.76
C GLU A 182 14.32 -15.38 6.63
N LYS A 183 13.48 -16.43 6.63
CA LYS A 183 13.44 -17.41 5.54
C LYS A 183 13.12 -16.75 4.20
N MET A 184 12.17 -15.83 4.17
CA MET A 184 11.78 -15.09 2.97
C MET A 184 12.88 -14.14 2.49
N PHE A 185 13.51 -13.36 3.37
CA PHE A 185 14.65 -12.52 3.00
C PHE A 185 15.81 -13.35 2.41
N LYS A 186 16.15 -14.48 3.05
CA LYS A 186 17.18 -15.39 2.53
C LYS A 186 16.80 -15.99 1.17
N GLN A 187 15.52 -16.28 0.92
CA GLN A 187 15.04 -16.72 -0.39
C GLN A 187 15.17 -15.63 -1.46
N ALA A 188 14.82 -14.39 -1.12
CA ALA A 188 14.94 -13.24 -2.01
C ALA A 188 16.40 -13.00 -2.41
N ILE A 189 17.34 -13.04 -1.46
CA ILE A 189 18.76 -12.88 -1.73
C ILE A 189 19.29 -14.02 -2.61
N ARG A 190 18.91 -15.28 -2.34
CA ARG A 190 19.32 -16.41 -3.20
C ARG A 190 18.78 -16.29 -4.63
N LEU A 191 17.55 -15.82 -4.78
CA LEU A 191 16.96 -15.58 -6.10
C LEU A 191 17.73 -14.49 -6.85
N TYR A 192 18.04 -13.38 -6.17
CA TYR A 192 18.88 -12.32 -6.70
C TYR A 192 20.24 -12.84 -7.18
N GLU A 193 20.97 -13.57 -6.33
CA GLU A 193 22.32 -14.05 -6.65
C GLU A 193 22.35 -14.99 -7.85
N LYS A 194 21.35 -15.86 -7.95
CA LYS A 194 21.21 -16.77 -9.09
C LYS A 194 21.12 -16.00 -10.40
N TYR A 195 20.21 -15.02 -10.47
CA TYR A 195 19.90 -14.31 -11.72
C TYR A 195 20.86 -13.16 -12.03
N HIS A 196 21.41 -12.49 -11.02
CA HIS A 196 22.45 -11.47 -11.22
C HIS A 196 23.71 -12.06 -11.89
N GLY A 197 24.09 -13.30 -11.52
CA GLY A 197 25.18 -14.02 -12.18
C GLY A 197 24.87 -14.33 -13.65
N GLU A 198 23.63 -14.70 -13.96
CA GLU A 198 23.18 -14.98 -15.33
C GLU A 198 23.18 -13.72 -16.21
N PHE A 199 22.70 -12.57 -15.71
CA PHE A 199 22.74 -11.29 -16.44
C PHE A 199 24.15 -10.75 -16.66
N SER A 200 25.05 -10.97 -15.71
CA SER A 200 26.46 -10.56 -15.83
C SER A 200 27.24 -11.38 -16.87
N ALA A 201 26.83 -12.64 -17.09
CA ALA A 201 27.43 -13.53 -18.09
C ALA A 201 26.81 -13.37 -19.49
N SER A 202 25.54 -12.99 -19.58
CA SER A 202 24.89 -12.67 -20.85
C SER A 202 25.27 -11.26 -21.30
N ASN A 203 26.32 -11.13 -22.12
CA ASN A 203 26.58 -9.89 -22.88
C ASN A 203 25.38 -9.58 -23.79
N SER A 204 24.34 -8.86 -23.33
CA SER A 204 23.22 -8.53 -24.21
C SER A 204 22.39 -7.30 -23.80
N SER A 205 22.39 -6.33 -24.73
CA SER A 205 21.35 -5.39 -25.18
C SER A 205 20.24 -4.86 -24.21
N GLY A 206 19.76 -3.65 -24.56
CA GLY A 206 19.07 -2.70 -23.67
C GLY A 206 17.79 -3.12 -22.93
N SER A 207 17.16 -4.27 -23.21
CA SER A 207 16.03 -4.77 -22.41
C SER A 207 16.48 -5.41 -21.09
N ASN A 208 17.61 -6.12 -21.09
CA ASN A 208 18.12 -6.82 -19.91
C ASN A 208 18.75 -5.85 -18.91
N GLY A 209 19.31 -4.73 -19.38
CA GLY A 209 19.84 -3.67 -18.51
C GLY A 209 18.77 -3.01 -17.64
N SER A 210 17.55 -2.82 -18.16
CA SER A 210 16.43 -2.27 -17.38
C SER A 210 15.97 -3.22 -16.28
N VAL A 211 15.91 -4.52 -16.58
CA VAL A 211 15.51 -5.54 -15.60
C VAL A 211 16.59 -5.73 -14.53
N ALA A 212 17.87 -5.73 -14.92
CA ALA A 212 19.00 -5.76 -13.98
C ALA A 212 18.98 -4.55 -13.03
N ALA A 213 18.76 -3.34 -13.56
CA ALA A 213 18.63 -2.13 -12.74
C ALA A 213 17.47 -2.22 -11.73
N LYS A 214 16.30 -2.73 -12.14
CA LYS A 214 15.18 -2.98 -11.23
C LYS A 214 15.54 -4.00 -10.15
N LEU A 215 16.16 -5.11 -10.54
CA LEU A 215 16.58 -6.17 -9.63
C LEU A 215 17.60 -5.66 -8.59
N GLU A 216 18.53 -4.82 -9.02
CA GLU A 216 19.48 -4.11 -8.14
C GLU A 216 18.80 -3.10 -7.20
N GLY A 217 17.71 -2.47 -7.64
CA GLY A 217 16.86 -1.64 -6.77
C GLY A 217 16.18 -2.46 -5.68
N GLU A 218 15.57 -3.59 -6.05
CA GLU A 218 14.84 -4.44 -5.10
C GLU A 218 15.75 -5.11 -4.07
N ILE A 219 16.96 -5.54 -4.47
CA ILE A 219 17.88 -6.18 -3.52
C ILE A 219 18.35 -5.21 -2.44
N ILE A 220 18.47 -3.90 -2.72
CA ILE A 220 18.83 -2.90 -1.71
C ILE A 220 17.78 -2.90 -0.59
N ASN A 221 16.50 -2.91 -0.94
CA ASN A 221 15.41 -2.94 0.04
C ASN A 221 15.47 -4.21 0.89
N VAL A 222 15.66 -5.37 0.26
CA VAL A 222 15.81 -6.67 0.96
C VAL A 222 16.93 -6.62 2.00
N PHE A 223 18.11 -6.09 1.64
CA PHE A 223 19.23 -5.99 2.56
C PHE A 223 18.94 -5.04 3.73
N LEU A 224 18.33 -3.88 3.46
CA LEU A 224 17.95 -2.91 4.50
C LEU A 224 16.92 -3.48 5.47
N HIS A 225 15.85 -4.10 4.96
CA HIS A 225 14.80 -4.69 5.79
C HIS A 225 15.27 -5.93 6.54
N TYR A 226 16.14 -6.75 5.92
CA TYR A 226 16.71 -7.90 6.60
C TYR A 226 17.65 -7.49 7.73
N ALA A 227 18.51 -6.49 7.51
CA ALA A 227 19.34 -5.93 8.56
C ALA A 227 18.49 -5.33 9.70
N GLN A 228 17.39 -4.64 9.39
CA GLN A 228 16.42 -4.19 10.40
C GLN A 228 15.86 -5.35 11.23
N LEU A 229 15.49 -6.47 10.59
CA LEU A 229 15.05 -7.67 11.30
C LEU A 229 16.16 -8.15 12.25
N LEU A 230 17.40 -8.26 11.78
CA LEU A 230 18.54 -8.73 12.59
C LEU A 230 18.79 -7.85 13.83
N VAL A 231 18.71 -6.52 13.68
CA VAL A 231 18.77 -5.57 14.81
C VAL A 231 17.65 -5.82 15.81
N SER A 232 16.42 -6.05 15.33
CA SER A 232 15.27 -6.29 16.20
C SER A 232 15.43 -7.58 17.04
N VAL A 233 16.09 -8.60 16.48
CA VAL A 233 16.35 -9.88 17.16
C VAL A 233 17.71 -9.95 17.86
N LYS A 234 18.43 -8.82 18.01
CA LYS A 234 19.70 -8.70 18.75
C LYS A 234 20.86 -9.54 18.16
N ARG A 235 20.92 -9.68 16.84
CA ARG A 235 22.00 -10.41 16.13
C ARG A 235 22.99 -9.43 15.48
N ASP A 236 23.62 -8.60 16.31
CA ASP A 236 24.46 -7.48 15.85
C ASP A 236 25.68 -7.92 15.03
N ASN A 237 26.24 -9.10 15.32
CA ASN A 237 27.31 -9.71 14.53
C ASN A 237 26.88 -9.95 13.07
N GLU A 238 25.66 -10.44 12.86
CA GLU A 238 25.14 -10.71 11.52
C GLU A 238 24.73 -9.44 10.77
N VAL A 239 24.48 -8.34 11.48
CA VAL A 239 24.26 -7.02 10.87
C VAL A 239 25.56 -6.54 10.21
N ALA A 240 26.71 -6.76 10.85
CA ALA A 240 28.02 -6.43 10.27
C ALA A 240 28.31 -7.25 9.01
N ASP A 241 28.02 -8.56 9.05
CA ASP A 241 28.13 -9.42 7.86
C ASP A 241 27.18 -8.95 6.74
N MET A 242 25.95 -8.54 7.10
CA MET A 242 25.00 -7.97 6.14
C MET A 242 25.54 -6.71 5.50
N ARG A 243 26.11 -5.81 6.30
CA ARG A 243 26.71 -4.56 5.83
C ARG A 243 27.87 -4.82 4.88
N GLN A 244 28.72 -5.79 5.18
CA GLN A 244 29.84 -6.16 4.31
C GLN A 244 29.33 -6.67 2.96
N ARG A 245 28.36 -7.59 2.96
CA ARG A 245 27.80 -8.12 1.71
C ARG A 245 27.04 -7.05 0.91
N PHE A 246 26.32 -6.15 1.58
CA PHE A 246 25.69 -4.99 0.95
C PHE A 246 26.73 -4.11 0.24
N THR A 247 27.86 -3.85 0.90
CA THR A 247 28.98 -3.08 0.32
C THR A 247 29.54 -3.75 -0.93
N GLN A 248 29.69 -5.08 -0.92
CA GLN A 248 30.18 -5.84 -2.06
C GLN A 248 29.23 -5.73 -3.26
N ILE A 249 27.92 -5.82 -3.04
CA ILE A 249 26.91 -5.64 -4.09
C ILE A 249 26.99 -4.23 -4.68
N VAL A 250 26.99 -3.21 -3.83
CA VAL A 250 27.03 -1.80 -4.25
C VAL A 250 28.30 -1.49 -5.05
N ARG A 251 29.46 -2.00 -4.62
CA ARG A 251 30.74 -1.82 -5.33
C ARG A 251 30.83 -2.65 -6.61
N GLY A 252 30.21 -3.83 -6.62
CA GLY A 252 30.21 -4.76 -7.74
C GLY A 252 29.35 -4.31 -8.90
N SER A 253 28.27 -3.56 -8.64
CA SER A 253 27.40 -3.01 -9.68
C SER A 253 27.96 -1.70 -10.25
N GLN A 254 27.96 -1.58 -11.58
CA GLN A 254 28.29 -0.33 -12.26
C GLN A 254 27.23 0.77 -12.02
N LEU A 255 25.97 0.39 -11.84
CA LEU A 255 24.87 1.33 -11.60
C LEU A 255 24.94 1.89 -10.18
N LEU A 256 25.10 1.02 -9.18
CA LEU A 256 25.07 1.38 -7.77
C LEU A 256 26.33 2.09 -7.29
N ARG A 257 27.48 1.86 -7.96
CA ARG A 257 28.75 2.46 -7.57
C ARG A 257 28.71 3.99 -7.52
N SER A 258 27.97 4.62 -8.42
CA SER A 258 27.80 6.09 -8.42
C SER A 258 27.07 6.61 -7.17
N MET A 259 26.28 5.76 -6.51
CA MET A 259 25.51 6.05 -5.30
C MET A 259 26.09 5.40 -4.05
N GLU A 260 27.32 4.89 -4.11
CA GLU A 260 27.90 4.06 -3.03
C GLU A 260 27.82 4.77 -1.68
N THR A 261 28.36 5.98 -1.58
CA THR A 261 28.39 6.74 -0.33
C THR A 261 26.98 6.93 0.23
N THR A 262 26.04 7.40 -0.60
CA THR A 262 24.65 7.62 -0.20
C THR A 262 23.94 6.34 0.26
N LEU A 263 24.16 5.21 -0.43
CA LEU A 263 23.54 3.94 -0.07
C LEU A 263 24.11 3.37 1.23
N LEU A 264 25.42 3.49 1.41
CA LEU A 264 26.12 3.04 2.61
C LEU A 264 25.73 3.90 3.83
N GLU A 265 25.68 5.22 3.68
CA GLU A 265 25.17 6.14 4.71
C GLU A 265 23.72 5.82 5.06
N LYS A 266 22.85 5.62 4.06
CA LYS A 266 21.45 5.23 4.28
C LYS A 266 21.34 3.94 5.09
N PHE A 267 22.19 2.95 4.82
CA PHE A 267 22.22 1.72 5.61
C PHE A 267 22.58 2.01 7.07
N ASP A 268 23.69 2.73 7.28
CA ASP A 268 24.23 2.99 8.61
C ASP A 268 23.28 3.86 9.46
N ASP A 269 22.70 4.90 8.85
CA ASP A 269 21.69 5.76 9.47
C ASP A 269 20.44 4.98 9.84
N LEU A 270 19.98 4.08 8.96
CA LEU A 270 18.81 3.25 9.21
C LEU A 270 19.07 2.30 10.39
N MET A 271 20.24 1.64 10.45
CA MET A 271 20.61 0.81 11.59
C MET A 271 20.70 1.60 12.89
N ALA A 272 21.30 2.79 12.87
CA ALA A 272 21.39 3.67 14.03
C ALA A 272 19.99 4.10 14.53
N LEU A 273 19.11 4.51 13.62
CA LEU A 273 17.72 4.88 13.95
C LEU A 273 16.95 3.72 14.56
N TYR A 274 17.10 2.50 14.03
CA TYR A 274 16.44 1.32 14.59
C TYR A 274 16.99 0.94 15.95
N ALA A 275 18.31 0.96 16.15
CA ALA A 275 18.91 0.74 17.45
C ALA A 275 18.39 1.72 18.51
N ILE A 276 18.24 3.00 18.14
CA ILE A 276 17.65 4.03 19.02
C ILE A 276 16.17 3.75 19.32
N ARG A 277 15.36 3.44 18.30
CA ARG A 277 13.92 3.15 18.47
C ARG A 277 13.71 1.94 19.36
N GLU A 278 14.49 0.90 19.17
CA GLU A 278 14.39 -0.33 19.94
C GLU A 278 14.83 -0.10 21.39
N LYS A 279 15.91 0.66 21.62
CA LYS A 279 16.29 1.10 22.98
C LYS A 279 15.17 1.89 23.67
N ARG A 280 14.46 2.76 22.94
CA ARG A 280 13.32 3.52 23.47
C ARG A 280 12.11 2.63 23.76
N ARG A 281 11.85 1.62 22.93
CA ARG A 281 10.79 0.62 23.15
C ARG A 281 11.06 -0.16 24.44
N ARG A 282 12.29 -0.65 24.63
CA ARG A 282 12.70 -1.35 25.86
C ARG A 282 12.54 -0.51 27.13
N ARG A 283 12.87 0.79 27.07
CA ARG A 283 12.63 1.72 28.18
C ARG A 283 11.15 1.88 28.53
N ARG A 284 10.27 1.79 27.53
CA ARG A 284 8.81 1.85 27.71
C ARG A 284 8.28 0.52 28.27
N ASP A 285 8.80 -0.60 27.78
CA ASP A 285 8.33 -1.94 28.10
C ASP A 285 8.99 -2.52 29.39
N GLY A 286 9.84 -1.73 30.06
CA GLY A 286 10.41 -2.07 31.37
C GLY A 286 11.64 -2.99 31.34
N GLU A 287 12.18 -3.32 30.16
CA GLU A 287 13.40 -4.16 30.05
C GLU A 287 14.66 -3.43 30.55
N GLU A 288 14.68 -2.09 30.61
CA GLU A 288 15.64 -1.35 31.44
C GLU A 288 15.01 -1.12 32.83
N GLN A 289 15.07 -2.14 33.70
CA GLN A 289 15.12 -1.90 35.14
C GLN A 289 16.39 -1.09 35.43
N THR A 290 16.34 0.21 35.23
CA THR A 290 17.09 1.07 36.15
C THR A 290 16.54 0.75 37.54
N PRO A 291 17.37 0.49 38.56
CA PRO A 291 16.89 0.45 39.94
C PRO A 291 16.44 1.87 40.29
N SER A 292 15.22 2.19 39.88
CA SER A 292 14.59 3.48 40.08
C SER A 292 14.14 3.52 41.53
N LYS A 293 14.88 4.36 42.28
CA LYS A 293 14.77 4.64 43.71
C LYS A 293 15.30 3.52 44.59
N TRP A 294 16.57 3.67 44.99
CA TRP A 294 16.96 3.22 46.33
C TRP A 294 15.90 3.73 47.33
N PRO A 295 15.31 2.87 48.16
CA PRO A 295 14.44 3.32 49.23
C PRO A 295 15.18 4.38 50.04
N LYS A 296 14.54 5.51 50.40
CA LYS A 296 15.20 6.59 51.18
C LYS A 296 15.97 6.04 52.40
N GLN A 297 15.51 4.95 53.00
CA GLN A 297 16.17 4.24 54.10
C GLN A 297 17.52 3.61 53.73
N GLN A 298 17.70 3.11 52.50
CA GLN A 298 18.99 2.54 52.06
C GLN A 298 19.99 3.64 51.67
N LEU A 299 19.54 4.79 51.15
CA LEU A 299 20.41 5.95 50.93
C LEU A 299 20.90 6.56 52.24
N ILE A 300 20.04 6.64 53.27
CA ILE A 300 20.42 7.13 54.60
C ILE A 300 21.43 6.17 55.26
N THR A 301 21.21 4.85 55.13
CA THR A 301 22.14 3.85 55.67
C THR A 301 23.49 3.85 54.94
N ALA A 302 23.49 4.02 53.60
CA ALA A 302 24.72 4.09 52.80
C ALA A 302 25.52 5.38 53.07
N PHE A 303 24.85 6.55 53.16
CA PHE A 303 25.47 7.81 53.54
C PHE A 303 25.93 7.84 55.01
N GLY A 304 25.20 7.17 55.90
CA GLY A 304 25.59 6.99 57.30
C GLY A 304 26.89 6.20 57.45
N ARG A 305 27.02 5.05 56.76
CA ARG A 305 28.24 4.23 56.76
C ARG A 305 29.44 4.95 56.13
N LEU A 306 29.24 5.71 55.06
CA LEU A 306 30.30 6.53 54.44
C LEU A 306 30.78 7.66 55.36
N ARG A 307 29.90 8.24 56.18
CA ARG A 307 30.26 9.27 57.16
C ARG A 307 31.02 8.71 58.37
N GLU A 308 30.70 7.48 58.79
CA GLU A 308 31.45 6.77 59.84
C GLU A 308 32.82 6.28 59.35
N GLN A 309 32.91 5.79 58.11
CA GLN A 309 34.19 5.35 57.52
C GLN A 309 35.07 6.53 57.06
N GLY A 310 34.50 7.69 56.70
CA GLY A 310 35.23 8.89 56.28
C GLY A 310 35.64 9.85 57.41
N GLY A 311 35.12 9.66 58.63
CA GLY A 311 35.32 10.58 59.77
C GLY A 311 36.71 10.53 60.43
N ALA A 312 37.50 9.49 60.17
CA ALA A 312 38.85 9.34 60.74
C ALA A 312 39.98 9.70 59.75
N ALA A 313 39.77 9.59 58.44
CA ALA A 313 40.82 9.78 57.44
C ALA A 313 40.88 11.20 56.83
N ALA A 314 39.81 11.99 56.92
CA ALA A 314 39.72 13.26 56.18
C ALA A 314 40.19 14.52 56.95
N ARG A 315 40.59 14.43 58.22
CA ARG A 315 41.06 15.58 59.01
C ARG A 315 42.58 15.78 59.02
N GLY A 316 43.36 14.83 58.51
CA GLY A 316 44.84 14.93 58.48
C GLY A 316 45.44 15.43 57.16
N THR A 317 44.71 15.34 56.04
CA THR A 317 45.27 15.57 54.70
C THR A 317 44.99 16.95 54.14
N TRP A 318 43.90 17.61 54.57
CA TRP A 318 43.54 18.94 54.07
C TRP A 318 44.42 20.10 54.57
N HIS A 319 45.19 19.90 55.64
CA HIS A 319 46.12 20.93 56.15
C HIS A 319 47.52 20.89 55.52
N ARG A 320 47.88 19.83 54.78
CA ARG A 320 49.23 19.66 54.21
C ARG A 320 49.34 20.14 52.77
N GLU A 321 48.28 20.05 51.97
CA GLU A 321 48.31 20.43 50.55
C GLU A 321 48.09 21.94 50.29
N ARG A 322 47.72 22.72 51.32
CA ARG A 322 47.58 24.19 51.20
C ARG A 322 48.88 24.97 51.41
N GLN A 323 49.97 24.31 51.81
CA GLN A 323 51.29 24.92 52.01
C GLN A 323 52.22 24.73 50.79
N GLU A 324 51.90 23.85 49.84
CA GLU A 324 52.79 23.50 48.73
C GLU A 324 52.42 24.12 47.36
N GLY A 325 51.60 25.17 47.35
CA GLY A 325 51.57 26.15 46.25
C GLY A 325 51.53 25.58 44.81
N ARG A 326 50.65 24.63 44.54
CA ARG A 326 50.30 24.24 43.17
C ARG A 326 48.79 24.35 42.97
N PHE A 327 48.36 25.55 42.64
CA PHE A 327 47.54 25.86 41.45
C PHE A 327 47.50 27.38 41.25
#